data_AF-R7HFC8-F1
#
_entry.id   AF-R7HFC8-F1
#
_cell.length_a   1.000
_cell.length_b   1.000
_cell.length_c   1.000
_cell.angle_alpha   90.00
_cell.angle_beta   90.00
_cell.angle_gamma   90.00
#
_symmetry.space_group_name_H-M   'P 1'
#
loop_
_entity.id
_entity.type
_entity.pdbx_description
1 polymer ?
#
loop_
_entity_poly.entity_id
_entity_poly.type
_entity_poly.pdbx_seq_one_letter_code
_entity_poly.pdbx_strand_id
1 'polypeptide(L)'
;MKEVYDKIYGLYHEISKIPMDSPKYFELYKEYIKLLILVSSNNPSFNDDVKKYINGNCYSYALDIFNPEGISNVILQLGLNVGYLSRNLVYNGTKEKYLYGLAKDFEELNIDSYEISSDLPNEHGGYKIAFYLSFNDFHFLRQNSDGSWSHKVGYLNRIDKFDTLPNIVNGNYELIKVLEIVKPKVR
;
A
#
# COMPACT_ATOMS: atom_id res chain seq x y z
N MET A 1 -15.81 -11.65 9.76
CA MET A 1 -14.36 -11.51 10.08
C MET A 1 -13.62 -12.85 10.10
N LYS A 2 -14.01 -13.85 10.92
CA LYS A 2 -13.32 -15.17 10.97
C LYS A 2 -13.18 -15.82 9.59
N GLU A 3 -14.28 -15.90 8.83
CA GLU A 3 -14.29 -16.48 7.48
C GLU A 3 -13.34 -15.78 6.50
N VAL A 4 -13.16 -14.45 6.64
CA VAL A 4 -12.24 -13.67 5.80
C VAL A 4 -10.80 -14.03 6.14
N TYR A 5 -10.47 -14.16 7.42
CA TYR A 5 -9.14 -14.62 7.84
C TYR A 5 -8.88 -16.06 7.40
N ASP A 6 -9.83 -16.99 7.57
CA ASP A 6 -9.69 -18.37 7.10
C ASP A 6 -9.39 -18.42 5.59
N LYS A 7 -10.04 -17.56 4.79
CA LYS A 7 -9.76 -17.42 3.35
C LYS A 7 -8.38 -16.82 3.07
N ILE A 8 -7.94 -15.82 3.84
CA ILE A 8 -6.59 -15.23 3.73
C ILE A 8 -5.52 -16.31 3.98
N TYR A 9 -5.66 -17.10 5.05
CA TYR A 9 -4.75 -18.20 5.37
C TYR A 9 -4.75 -19.26 4.27
N GLY A 10 -5.93 -19.65 3.77
CA GLY A 10 -6.07 -20.62 2.68
C GLY A 10 -5.36 -20.18 1.40
N LEU A 11 -5.59 -18.93 0.97
CA LEU A 11 -4.94 -18.36 -0.21
C LEU A 11 -3.43 -18.30 -0.06
N TYR A 12 -2.93 -17.85 1.09
CA TYR A 12 -1.49 -17.83 1.36
C TYR A 12 -0.87 -19.22 1.22
N HIS A 13 -1.50 -20.26 1.78
CA HIS A 13 -1.02 -21.64 1.67
C HIS A 13 -1.04 -22.19 0.24
N GLU A 14 -1.93 -21.71 -0.62
CA GLU A 14 -1.91 -22.05 -2.05
C GLU A 14 -0.79 -21.31 -2.78
N ILE A 15 -0.67 -20.00 -2.54
CA ILE A 15 0.34 -19.14 -3.14
C ILE A 15 1.75 -19.65 -2.81
N SER A 16 2.00 -20.10 -1.58
CA SER A 16 3.31 -20.60 -1.15
C SER A 16 3.74 -21.89 -1.85
N LYS A 17 2.83 -22.58 -2.56
CA LYS A 17 3.09 -23.86 -3.23
C LYS A 17 3.27 -23.73 -4.74
N ILE A 18 3.04 -22.54 -5.30
CA ILE A 18 3.08 -22.31 -6.75
C ILE A 18 4.22 -21.38 -7.13
N PRO A 19 4.91 -21.63 -8.26
CA PRO A 19 5.94 -20.73 -8.78
C PRO A 19 5.37 -19.32 -9.06
N MET A 20 6.15 -18.27 -8.78
CA MET A 20 5.74 -16.87 -8.98
C MET A 20 5.44 -16.51 -10.44
N ASP A 21 6.09 -17.19 -11.38
CA ASP A 21 5.90 -17.04 -12.83
C ASP A 21 4.62 -17.75 -13.33
N SER A 22 3.95 -18.52 -12.46
CA SER A 22 2.66 -19.12 -12.79
C SER A 22 1.59 -18.04 -12.96
N PRO A 23 0.79 -18.05 -14.05
CA PRO A 23 -0.36 -17.16 -14.18
C PRO A 23 -1.35 -17.30 -13.00
N LYS A 24 -1.43 -18.49 -12.40
CA LYS A 24 -2.26 -18.75 -11.22
C LYS A 24 -1.77 -17.99 -9.98
N TYR A 25 -0.46 -17.79 -9.85
CA TYR A 25 0.13 -17.05 -8.73
C TYR A 25 -0.42 -15.63 -8.68
N PHE A 26 -0.40 -14.93 -9.82
CA PHE A 26 -0.87 -13.56 -9.87
C PHE A 26 -2.35 -13.41 -9.46
N GLU A 27 -3.23 -14.27 -9.96
CA GLU A 27 -4.65 -14.20 -9.64
C GLU A 27 -4.94 -14.50 -8.16
N LEU A 28 -4.28 -15.51 -7.59
CA LEU A 28 -4.42 -15.81 -6.16
C LEU A 28 -3.82 -14.71 -5.27
N TYR A 29 -2.67 -14.17 -5.68
CA TYR A 29 -2.01 -13.07 -4.97
C TYR A 29 -2.89 -11.82 -4.96
N LYS A 30 -3.48 -11.47 -6.09
CA LYS A 30 -4.40 -10.33 -6.22
C LYS A 30 -5.61 -10.49 -5.29
N GLU A 31 -6.23 -11.67 -5.27
CA GLU A 31 -7.33 -11.97 -4.36
C GLU A 31 -6.90 -11.88 -2.89
N TYR A 32 -5.71 -12.39 -2.56
CA TYR A 32 -5.13 -12.28 -1.22
C TYR A 32 -4.97 -10.81 -0.80
N ILE A 33 -4.45 -9.93 -1.67
CA ILE A 33 -4.32 -8.50 -1.37
C ILE A 33 -5.69 -7.83 -1.20
N LYS A 34 -6.70 -8.17 -2.03
CA LYS A 34 -8.06 -7.64 -1.85
C LYS A 34 -8.63 -7.95 -0.46
N LEU A 35 -8.42 -9.17 0.04
CA LEU A 35 -8.86 -9.54 1.38
C LEU A 35 -8.08 -8.82 2.47
N LEU A 36 -6.76 -8.62 2.30
CA LEU A 36 -5.97 -7.82 3.25
C LEU A 36 -6.46 -6.37 3.32
N ILE A 37 -6.75 -5.75 2.17
CA ILE A 37 -7.35 -4.42 2.10
C ILE A 37 -8.68 -4.39 2.86
N LEU A 38 -9.54 -5.38 2.63
CA LEU A 38 -10.88 -5.47 3.23
C LEU A 38 -10.86 -5.58 4.77
N VAL A 39 -9.83 -6.19 5.36
CA VAL A 39 -9.68 -6.32 6.82
C VAL A 39 -8.82 -5.21 7.44
N SER A 40 -8.20 -4.36 6.63
CA SER A 40 -7.34 -3.28 7.10
C SER A 40 -8.12 -2.04 7.55
N SER A 41 -7.47 -1.15 8.31
CA SER A 41 -8.11 0.04 8.85
C SER A 41 -8.20 1.18 7.82
N ASN A 42 -9.29 1.93 7.89
CA ASN A 42 -9.45 3.26 7.28
C ASN A 42 -8.97 4.41 8.20
N ASN A 43 -8.49 4.09 9.40
CA ASN A 43 -7.91 5.04 10.34
C ASN A 43 -6.68 4.40 11.01
N PRO A 44 -5.58 4.19 10.27
CA PRO A 44 -4.47 3.41 10.78
C PRO A 44 -3.58 4.23 11.72
N SER A 45 -3.21 3.66 12.86
CA SER A 45 -2.24 4.25 13.79
C SER A 45 -0.81 4.06 13.30
N PHE A 46 0.11 4.91 13.78
CA PHE A 46 1.54 4.73 13.57
C PHE A 46 1.97 3.33 14.04
N ASN A 47 2.77 2.65 13.23
CA ASN A 47 3.28 1.31 13.52
C ASN A 47 4.74 1.23 13.06
N ASP A 48 5.65 1.13 14.03
CA ASP A 48 7.10 1.01 13.83
C ASP A 48 7.58 -0.44 13.86
N ASP A 49 6.68 -1.42 13.85
CA ASP A 49 7.04 -2.84 13.74
C ASP A 49 7.53 -3.14 12.32
N VAL A 50 8.82 -2.95 12.12
CA VAL A 50 9.49 -3.24 10.86
C VAL A 50 9.30 -4.69 10.43
N LYS A 51 9.16 -5.65 11.38
CA LYS A 51 8.98 -7.07 11.04
C LYS A 51 7.63 -7.31 10.37
N LYS A 52 6.59 -6.60 10.82
CA LYS A 52 5.25 -6.63 10.22
C LYS A 52 5.28 -6.24 8.73
N TYR A 53 6.16 -5.31 8.36
CA TYR A 53 6.30 -4.81 6.99
C TYR A 53 7.57 -5.28 6.27
N ILE A 54 8.30 -6.29 6.78
CA ILE A 54 9.65 -6.63 6.31
C ILE A 54 9.76 -6.97 4.82
N ASN A 55 8.68 -7.51 4.23
CA ASN A 55 8.61 -7.88 2.81
C ASN A 55 7.82 -6.86 1.97
N GLY A 56 7.53 -5.69 2.53
CA GLY A 56 6.83 -4.60 1.90
C GLY A 56 7.73 -3.40 1.58
N ASN A 57 7.19 -2.48 0.80
CA ASN A 57 7.76 -1.17 0.52
C ASN A 57 6.85 -0.02 1.02
N CYS A 58 7.18 1.22 0.67
CA CYS A 58 6.38 2.39 1.01
C CYS A 58 4.91 2.31 0.55
N TYR A 59 4.63 1.73 -0.62
CA TYR A 59 3.27 1.58 -1.14
C TYR A 59 2.44 0.62 -0.29
N SER A 60 3.00 -0.56 0.01
CA SER A 60 2.34 -1.53 0.89
C SER A 60 2.07 -0.97 2.29
N TYR A 61 3.04 -0.25 2.86
CA TYR A 61 2.90 0.42 4.15
C TYR A 61 1.81 1.50 4.12
N ALA A 62 1.78 2.31 3.04
CA ALA A 62 0.77 3.34 2.88
C ALA A 62 -0.64 2.77 2.76
N LEU A 63 -0.78 1.60 2.15
CA LEU A 63 -2.03 0.85 2.10
C LEU A 63 -2.31 0.03 3.37
N ASP A 64 -1.48 0.11 4.40
CA ASP A 64 -1.54 -0.74 5.61
C ASP A 64 -1.69 -2.24 5.27
N ILE A 65 -1.02 -2.66 4.19
CA ILE A 65 -0.92 -4.06 3.76
C ILE A 65 0.29 -4.65 4.47
N PHE A 66 0.02 -5.66 5.29
CA PHE A 66 1.03 -6.41 6.01
C PHE A 66 0.65 -7.89 6.05
N ASN A 67 1.57 -8.73 6.50
CA ASN A 67 1.27 -10.14 6.69
C ASN A 67 0.59 -10.36 8.03
N PRO A 68 -0.60 -10.97 8.05
CA PRO A 68 -1.21 -11.42 9.29
C PRO A 68 -0.24 -12.27 10.12
N GLU A 69 -0.40 -12.22 11.43
CA GLU A 69 0.38 -13.04 12.35
C GLU A 69 0.28 -14.53 11.97
N GLY A 70 1.42 -15.23 11.98
CA GLY A 70 1.54 -16.63 11.57
C GLY A 70 1.87 -16.87 10.10
N ILE A 71 2.00 -15.82 9.28
CA ILE A 71 2.28 -15.90 7.84
C ILE A 71 3.69 -15.37 7.51
N SER A 72 4.64 -16.25 7.16
CA SER A 72 6.02 -15.89 6.79
C SER A 72 6.16 -15.61 5.29
N ASN A 73 6.77 -14.51 4.89
CA ASN A 73 6.54 -14.00 3.54
C ASN A 73 7.78 -13.64 2.70
N VAL A 74 8.75 -14.53 2.67
CA VAL A 74 9.95 -14.34 1.82
C VAL A 74 9.61 -14.37 0.31
N ILE A 75 8.45 -14.91 -0.07
CA ILE A 75 8.05 -15.11 -1.49
C ILE A 75 7.28 -13.91 -2.09
N LEU A 76 6.54 -13.11 -1.31
CA LEU A 76 5.71 -12.01 -1.88
C LEU A 76 6.47 -10.69 -2.09
N GLN A 77 7.81 -10.70 -2.17
CA GLN A 77 8.67 -9.52 -2.09
C GLN A 77 8.42 -8.39 -3.11
N LEU A 78 7.67 -8.60 -4.19
CA LEU A 78 7.74 -7.70 -5.37
C LEU A 78 6.39 -7.30 -5.98
N GLY A 79 5.27 -7.71 -5.39
CA GLY A 79 3.93 -7.52 -5.97
C GLY A 79 3.27 -6.17 -5.73
N LEU A 80 3.91 -5.25 -5.01
CA LEU A 80 3.31 -3.95 -4.65
C LEU A 80 4.13 -2.81 -5.24
N ASN A 81 4.37 -2.90 -6.54
CA ASN A 81 4.70 -1.75 -7.36
C ASN A 81 3.41 -1.14 -7.89
N VAL A 82 3.42 0.18 -8.07
CA VAL A 82 2.29 0.90 -8.67
C VAL A 82 1.95 0.31 -10.04
N GLY A 83 0.68 -0.06 -10.21
CA GLY A 83 0.14 -0.66 -11.44
C GLY A 83 0.29 -2.18 -11.52
N TYR A 84 0.94 -2.83 -10.55
CA TYR A 84 1.13 -4.29 -10.61
C TYR A 84 -0.20 -5.03 -10.57
N LEU A 85 -1.07 -4.69 -9.61
CA LEU A 85 -2.32 -5.41 -9.34
C LEU A 85 -3.32 -5.29 -10.49
N SER A 86 -3.27 -4.17 -11.20
CA SER A 86 -4.07 -3.89 -12.39
C SER A 86 -3.42 -4.31 -13.72
N ARG A 87 -2.23 -4.95 -13.70
CA ARG A 87 -1.44 -5.30 -14.90
C ARG A 87 -1.02 -4.08 -15.75
N ASN A 88 -0.95 -2.89 -15.14
CA ASN A 88 -0.45 -1.63 -15.72
C ASN A 88 0.88 -1.22 -15.07
N LEU A 89 1.75 -2.20 -14.82
CA LEU A 89 2.98 -2.03 -14.06
C LEU A 89 3.86 -0.92 -14.63
N VAL A 90 4.30 -0.01 -13.76
CA VAL A 90 5.09 1.15 -14.14
C VAL A 90 6.53 1.01 -13.64
N TYR A 91 7.49 1.01 -14.56
CA TYR A 91 8.91 1.11 -14.27
C TYR A 91 9.51 2.31 -14.99
N ASN A 92 10.32 3.11 -14.28
CA ASN A 92 10.93 4.33 -14.80
C ASN A 92 9.91 5.20 -15.55
N GLY A 93 8.75 5.37 -14.93
CA GLY A 93 7.58 6.01 -15.54
C GLY A 93 7.61 7.53 -15.42
N THR A 94 6.82 8.19 -16.26
CA THR A 94 6.47 9.59 -16.01
C THR A 94 5.46 9.68 -14.86
N LYS A 95 5.28 10.89 -14.33
CA LYS A 95 4.24 11.18 -13.34
C LYS A 95 2.87 10.64 -13.77
N GLU A 96 2.49 10.86 -15.02
CA GLU A 96 1.20 10.46 -15.58
C GLU A 96 1.06 8.94 -15.61
N LYS A 97 2.13 8.21 -15.95
CA LYS A 97 2.11 6.74 -15.94
C LYS A 97 1.92 6.19 -14.54
N TYR A 98 2.65 6.73 -13.54
CA TYR A 98 2.49 6.29 -12.16
C TYR A 98 1.09 6.61 -11.61
N LEU A 99 0.58 7.82 -11.86
CA LEU A 99 -0.77 8.19 -11.42
C LEU A 99 -1.84 7.29 -12.09
N TYR A 100 -1.66 6.95 -13.37
CA TYR A 100 -2.53 6.00 -14.05
C TYR A 100 -2.46 4.60 -13.43
N GLY A 101 -1.26 4.06 -13.21
CA GLY A 101 -1.09 2.75 -12.56
C GLY A 101 -1.68 2.71 -11.15
N LEU A 102 -1.53 3.79 -10.39
CA LEU A 102 -2.10 3.94 -9.04
C LEU A 102 -3.63 3.92 -9.08
N ALA A 103 -4.23 4.71 -9.97
CA ALA A 103 -5.69 4.73 -10.14
C ALA A 103 -6.22 3.35 -10.56
N LYS A 104 -5.52 2.64 -11.45
CA LYS A 104 -5.92 1.29 -11.87
C LYS A 104 -5.79 0.26 -10.77
N ASP A 105 -4.77 0.35 -9.92
CA ASP A 105 -4.70 -0.51 -8.73
C ASP A 105 -5.83 -0.21 -7.74
N PHE A 106 -6.20 1.05 -7.54
CA PHE A 106 -7.34 1.42 -6.70
C PHE A 106 -8.67 0.89 -7.23
N GLU A 107 -8.91 0.98 -8.54
CA GLU A 107 -10.05 0.34 -9.20
C GLU A 107 -10.08 -1.18 -8.93
N GLU A 108 -8.95 -1.86 -9.12
CA GLU A 108 -8.85 -3.31 -8.90
C GLU A 108 -9.11 -3.70 -7.42
N LEU A 109 -8.65 -2.86 -6.48
CA LEU A 109 -8.79 -3.07 -5.04
C LEU A 109 -10.11 -2.55 -4.46
N ASN A 110 -10.96 -1.90 -5.26
CA ASN A 110 -12.16 -1.18 -4.82
C ASN A 110 -11.86 -0.12 -3.73
N ILE A 111 -10.75 0.60 -3.89
CA ILE A 111 -10.39 1.73 -3.03
C ILE A 111 -10.90 3.00 -3.70
N ASP A 112 -11.76 3.75 -3.02
CA ASP A 112 -12.12 5.09 -3.48
C ASP A 112 -10.99 6.05 -3.14
N SER A 113 -10.70 7.01 -4.03
CA SER A 113 -9.65 7.99 -3.82
C SER A 113 -10.08 9.39 -4.22
N TYR A 114 -9.79 10.37 -3.37
CA TYR A 114 -10.17 11.77 -3.54
C TYR A 114 -8.95 12.65 -3.35
N GLU A 115 -8.69 13.54 -4.29
CA GLU A 115 -7.62 14.53 -4.13
C GLU A 115 -7.98 15.52 -3.03
N ILE A 116 -7.04 15.75 -2.11
CA ILE A 116 -7.28 16.58 -0.93
C ILE A 116 -5.99 17.31 -0.54
N SER A 117 -6.11 18.45 0.14
CA SER A 117 -4.95 19.10 0.75
C SER A 117 -4.54 18.40 2.04
N SER A 118 -3.25 18.45 2.37
CA SER A 118 -2.71 17.80 3.57
C SER A 118 -3.24 18.38 4.89
N ASP A 119 -3.60 19.66 4.89
CA ASP A 119 -4.07 20.45 6.04
C ASP A 119 -5.60 20.42 6.26
N LEU A 120 -6.36 19.92 5.28
CA LEU A 120 -7.81 19.78 5.41
C LEU A 120 -8.19 18.47 6.13
N PRO A 121 -9.28 18.43 6.90
CA PRO A 121 -9.79 17.19 7.46
C PRO A 121 -10.29 16.23 6.39
N ASN A 122 -10.31 14.93 6.68
CA ASN A 122 -10.89 13.91 5.78
C ASN A 122 -12.41 14.07 5.71
N GLU A 123 -12.99 13.88 4.52
CA GLU A 123 -14.43 14.07 4.29
C GLU A 123 -15.18 12.75 4.06
N HIS A 124 -14.48 11.70 3.63
CA HIS A 124 -15.07 10.44 3.17
C HIS A 124 -14.89 9.28 4.15
N GLY A 125 -14.30 9.56 5.32
CA GLY A 125 -14.05 8.57 6.37
C GLY A 125 -12.90 7.62 6.05
N GLY A 126 -11.97 8.06 5.20
CA GLY A 126 -10.72 7.39 4.89
C GLY A 126 -9.54 7.95 5.67
N TYR A 127 -8.33 7.70 5.15
CA TYR A 127 -7.08 8.30 5.62
C TYR A 127 -6.27 8.83 4.44
N LYS A 128 -5.32 9.73 4.70
CA LYS A 128 -4.51 10.31 3.63
C LYS A 128 -3.27 9.49 3.30
N ILE A 129 -2.95 9.44 2.03
CA ILE A 129 -1.63 9.08 1.53
C ILE A 129 -1.06 10.24 0.71
N ALA A 130 0.25 10.39 0.74
CA ALA A 130 0.97 11.37 -0.06
C ALA A 130 1.88 10.65 -1.05
N PHE A 131 1.72 10.99 -2.32
CA PHE A 131 2.46 10.42 -3.43
C PHE A 131 3.59 11.37 -3.82
N TYR A 132 4.80 10.82 -3.86
CA TYR A 132 6.02 11.52 -4.22
C TYR A 132 6.68 10.87 -5.43
N LEU A 133 7.45 11.66 -6.16
CA LEU A 133 8.28 11.17 -7.26
C LEU A 133 9.71 11.70 -7.12
N SER A 134 10.67 10.83 -7.43
CA SER A 134 12.03 11.23 -7.77
C SER A 134 12.33 10.80 -9.21
N PHE A 135 13.56 11.00 -9.69
CA PHE A 135 13.95 10.55 -11.02
C PHE A 135 13.72 9.04 -11.17
N ASN A 136 12.68 8.67 -11.91
CA ASN A 136 12.27 7.31 -12.24
C ASN A 136 11.78 6.43 -11.07
N ASP A 137 11.52 6.98 -9.89
CA ASP A 137 11.02 6.21 -8.75
C ASP A 137 9.88 6.93 -8.01
N PHE A 138 9.03 6.15 -7.35
CA PHE A 138 7.91 6.64 -6.57
C PHE A 138 8.15 6.45 -5.07
N HIS A 139 7.48 7.26 -4.27
CA HIS A 139 7.46 7.07 -2.83
C HIS A 139 6.12 7.45 -2.22
N PHE A 140 5.76 6.82 -1.10
CA PHE A 140 4.52 7.08 -0.39
C PHE A 140 4.77 7.36 1.09
N LEU A 141 4.04 8.36 1.61
CA LEU A 141 3.80 8.56 3.03
C LEU A 141 2.32 8.32 3.32
N ARG A 142 2.01 7.98 4.57
CA ARG A 142 0.66 7.76 5.09
C ARG A 142 0.41 8.64 6.29
N GLN A 143 -0.73 9.30 6.33
CA GLN A 143 -1.21 9.97 7.53
C GLN A 143 -1.70 8.93 8.55
N ASN A 144 -1.22 9.04 9.77
CA ASN A 144 -1.62 8.24 10.91
C ASN A 144 -2.85 8.86 11.58
N SER A 145 -3.53 8.05 12.41
CA SER A 145 -4.71 8.47 13.18
C SER A 145 -4.48 9.64 14.15
N ASP A 146 -3.22 9.90 14.54
CA ASP A 146 -2.81 11.06 15.36
C ASP A 146 -2.48 12.31 14.53
N GLY A 147 -2.68 12.27 13.21
CA GLY A 147 -2.41 13.36 12.28
C GLY A 147 -0.97 13.43 11.75
N SER A 148 -0.04 12.71 12.39
CA SER A 148 1.35 12.59 11.92
C SER A 148 1.44 11.81 10.61
N TRP A 149 2.59 11.87 9.95
CA TRP A 149 2.88 11.12 8.74
C TRP A 149 3.95 10.07 8.97
N SER A 150 3.92 8.98 8.23
CA SER A 150 4.98 7.97 8.30
C SER A 150 5.16 7.25 6.98
N HIS A 151 6.33 6.65 6.81
CA HIS A 151 6.63 5.82 5.65
C HIS A 151 7.51 4.63 6.02
N LYS A 152 7.49 3.60 5.19
CA LYS A 152 8.57 2.62 5.15
C LYS A 152 9.60 3.07 4.11
N VAL A 153 10.88 3.06 4.45
CA VAL A 153 11.94 3.56 3.56
C VAL A 153 12.32 2.49 2.54
N GLY A 154 11.61 2.46 1.41
CA GLY A 154 11.79 1.42 0.40
C GLY A 154 11.75 0.02 1.02
N TYR A 155 12.76 -0.80 0.70
CA TYR A 155 12.94 -2.14 1.28
C TYR A 155 13.82 -2.16 2.53
N LEU A 156 14.25 -1.00 3.04
CA LEU A 156 15.05 -0.94 4.28
C LEU A 156 14.20 -1.33 5.49
N ASN A 157 14.87 -1.89 6.50
CA ASN A 157 14.29 -2.20 7.79
C ASN A 157 14.11 -0.94 8.66
N ARG A 158 13.44 0.08 8.11
CA ARG A 158 13.27 1.39 8.73
C ARG A 158 11.90 1.99 8.38
N ILE A 159 11.23 2.50 9.41
CA ILE A 159 9.99 3.26 9.30
C ILE A 159 10.24 4.60 9.99
N ASP A 160 10.11 5.69 9.24
CA ASP A 160 10.28 7.04 9.78
C ASP A 160 8.91 7.70 9.99
N LYS A 161 8.82 8.56 11.01
CA LYS A 161 7.63 9.33 11.39
C LYS A 161 7.95 10.82 11.29
N PHE A 162 6.97 11.62 10.86
CA PHE A 162 7.03 13.06 10.70
C PHE A 162 5.81 13.69 11.34
N ASP A 163 5.98 14.79 12.08
CA ASP A 163 4.84 15.50 12.68
C ASP A 163 3.98 16.20 11.61
N THR A 164 4.62 16.64 10.52
CA THR A 164 3.96 17.31 9.38
C THR A 164 4.37 16.64 8.06
N LEU A 165 3.59 16.86 7.00
CA LEU A 165 3.90 16.33 5.68
C LEU A 165 5.10 17.09 5.07
N PRO A 166 6.24 16.42 4.79
CA PRO A 166 7.38 17.09 4.19
C PRO A 166 7.16 17.34 2.68
N ASN A 167 7.65 18.45 2.14
CA ASN A 167 7.60 18.68 0.67
C ASN A 167 8.62 17.82 -0.09
N ILE A 168 9.75 17.48 0.56
CA ILE A 168 10.81 16.63 0.01
C ILE A 168 11.12 15.53 1.02
N VAL A 169 11.21 14.28 0.56
CA VAL A 169 11.60 13.13 1.40
C VAL A 169 12.78 12.37 0.79
N ASN A 170 13.59 11.73 1.64
CA ASN A 170 14.78 10.95 1.25
C ASN A 170 15.78 11.71 0.35
N GLY A 171 15.79 13.05 0.45
CA GLY A 171 16.72 13.95 -0.25
C GLY A 171 16.32 14.35 -1.67
N ASN A 172 15.45 13.61 -2.35
CA ASN A 172 15.15 13.86 -3.77
C ASN A 172 13.73 13.50 -4.24
N TYR A 173 12.84 13.04 -3.36
CA TYR A 173 11.45 12.75 -3.71
C TYR A 173 10.59 13.97 -3.44
N GLU A 174 9.97 14.53 -4.48
CA GLU A 174 9.12 15.70 -4.42
C GLU A 174 7.66 15.32 -4.29
N LEU A 175 6.90 16.04 -3.45
CA LEU A 175 5.47 15.82 -3.27
C LEU A 175 4.72 16.14 -4.57
N ILE A 176 3.92 15.19 -5.05
CA ILE A 176 3.14 15.32 -6.28
C ILE A 176 1.66 15.52 -5.98
N LYS A 177 1.11 14.71 -5.07
CA LYS A 177 -0.32 14.71 -4.76
C LYS A 177 -0.58 14.12 -3.39
N VAL A 178 -1.64 14.58 -2.74
CA VAL A 178 -2.21 13.97 -1.53
C VAL A 178 -3.61 13.46 -1.86
N LEU A 179 -3.90 12.24 -1.41
CA LEU A 179 -5.17 11.57 -1.65
C LEU A 179 -5.76 11.14 -0.30
N GLU A 180 -7.03 11.43 -0.06
CA GLU A 180 -7.84 10.66 0.89
C GLU A 180 -8.22 9.35 0.21
N ILE A 181 -7.91 8.21 0.82
CA ILE A 181 -8.30 6.89 0.34
C ILE A 181 -9.28 6.22 1.30
N VAL A 182 -10.34 5.64 0.74
CA VAL A 182 -11.38 4.91 1.47
C VAL A 182 -11.39 3.47 1.00
N LYS A 183 -10.95 2.57 1.89
CA LYS A 183 -10.95 1.13 1.66
C LYS A 183 -12.35 0.53 1.86
N PRO A 184 -12.68 -0.56 1.15
CA PRO A 184 -13.94 -1.26 1.35
C PRO A 184 -14.01 -1.83 2.77
N LYS A 185 -15.21 -1.89 3.35
CA LYS A 185 -15.48 -2.46 4.67
C LYS A 185 -16.27 -3.76 4.54
N VAL A 186 -15.94 -4.74 5.38
CA VAL A 186 -16.81 -5.92 5.60
C VAL A 186 -18.12 -5.42 6.21
N ARG A 187 -19.25 -5.69 5.54
CA ARG A 187 -20.59 -5.45 6.08
C ARG A 187 -21.02 -6.60 6.99
#